data_AF-A0A8T4GJB7-F1
#
_entry.id   AF-A0A8T4GJB7-F1
#
_cell.length_a   1.000
_cell.length_b   1.000
_cell.length_c   1.000
_cell.angle_alpha   90.00
_cell.angle_beta   90.00
_cell.angle_gamma   90.00
#
_symmetry.space_group_name_H-M   'P 1'
#
loop_
_entity.id
_entity.type
_entity.pdbx_description
1 polymer ?
#
loop_
_entity_poly.entity_id
_entity_poly.type
_entity_poly.pdbx_seq_one_letter_code
_entity_poly.pdbx_strand_id
1 'polypeptide(L)' 'MSRSSTPWDDPDPDRHRTGLPTDSDATPGSSPDVMASIDSSTSRSELVIADVSRENAWLSVDETDATVLKEWC' A
#
# COMPACT_ATOMS: atom_id res chain seq x y z
N MET A 1 13.41 8.58 -40.35
CA MET A 1 12.66 7.88 -39.30
C MET A 1 13.11 8.45 -37.96
N SER A 2 12.36 9.41 -37.41
CA SER A 2 12.69 10.05 -36.15
C SER A 2 12.20 9.17 -35.00
N ARG A 3 13.11 8.67 -34.17
CA ARG A 3 12.73 8.01 -32.91
C ARG A 3 12.48 9.12 -31.91
N SER A 4 11.21 9.39 -31.59
CA SER A 4 10.85 10.29 -30.50
C SER A 4 11.27 9.62 -29.19
N SER A 5 12.42 10.03 -28.64
CA SER A 5 12.84 9.60 -27.32
C SER A 5 11.85 10.14 -26.31
N THR A 6 11.10 9.25 -25.67
CA THR A 6 10.28 9.59 -24.51
C THR A 6 11.19 10.05 -23.38
N PRO A 7 10.85 11.12 -22.64
CA PRO A 7 11.69 11.70 -21.59
C PRO A 7 11.92 10.77 -20.38
N TRP A 8 11.30 9.59 -20.39
CA TRP A 8 11.37 8.57 -19.35
C TRP A 8 12.34 7.41 -19.69
N ASP A 9 12.99 7.44 -20.86
CA ASP A 9 13.92 6.40 -21.33
C ASP A 9 15.37 6.62 -20.89
N ASP A 10 15.68 7.75 -20.23
CA ASP A 10 17.03 7.99 -19.69
C ASP A 10 17.16 7.23 -18.35
N PRO A 11 18.07 6.24 -18.23
CA PRO A 11 18.29 5.56 -16.97
C PRO A 11 18.88 6.56 -15.97
N ASP A 12 18.08 6.92 -14.97
CA ASP A 12 18.46 7.81 -13.88
C ASP A 12 19.82 7.40 -13.25
N PRO A 13 20.89 8.20 -13.45
CA PRO A 13 22.22 7.89 -12.93
C PRO A 13 22.32 8.06 -11.41
N ASP A 14 21.33 8.65 -10.76
CA ASP A 14 21.30 8.88 -9.30
C ASP A 14 20.76 7.66 -8.51
N ARG A 15 20.60 6.50 -9.14
CA ARG A 15 20.31 5.23 -8.42
C ARG A 15 21.41 4.80 -7.44
N HIS A 16 22.55 5.49 -7.42
CA HIS A 16 23.55 5.32 -6.39
C HIS A 16 23.34 6.30 -5.25
N ARG A 17 22.76 5.77 -4.15
CA ARG A 17 22.67 6.37 -2.81
C ARG A 17 21.33 7.06 -2.49
N THR A 18 20.25 6.31 -2.66
CA THR A 18 19.20 6.32 -1.64
C THR A 18 19.25 4.96 -0.96
N GLY A 19 20.18 4.82 -0.02
CA GLY A 19 20.04 3.76 0.97
C GLY A 19 18.71 4.01 1.64
N LEU A 20 17.71 3.17 1.33
CA LEU A 20 16.57 2.98 2.20
C LEU A 20 17.17 2.86 3.61
N PRO A 21 16.64 3.52 4.65
CA PRO A 21 17.00 3.15 6.00
C PRO A 21 16.56 1.69 6.17
N THR A 22 17.46 0.75 5.85
CA THR A 22 17.45 -0.56 6.46
C THR A 22 17.82 -0.27 7.89
N ASP A 23 16.82 0.10 8.68
CA ASP A 23 16.85 0.02 10.13
C ASP A 23 17.30 -1.41 10.45
N SER A 24 18.61 -1.56 10.59
CA SER A 24 19.30 -2.84 10.79
C SER A 24 19.20 -3.29 12.25
N ASP A 25 18.24 -2.70 12.99
CA ASP A 25 17.84 -3.05 14.35
C ASP A 25 16.33 -3.33 14.42
N ALA A 26 15.67 -3.58 13.28
CA ALA A 26 14.52 -4.46 13.31
C ALA A 26 15.07 -5.88 13.52
N THR A 27 15.11 -6.35 14.76
CA THR A 27 15.00 -7.80 14.98
C THR A 27 13.83 -8.25 14.08
N PRO A 28 13.97 -9.23 13.17
CA PRO A 28 12.87 -9.70 12.33
C PRO A 28 11.87 -10.48 13.19
N GLY A 29 11.31 -9.82 14.20
CA GLY A 29 10.11 -10.22 14.89
C GLY A 29 8.97 -9.94 13.93
N SER A 30 8.58 -10.98 13.19
CA SER A 30 7.33 -11.12 12.44
C SER A 30 6.48 -9.84 12.39
N SER A 31 6.85 -8.89 11.54
CA SER A 31 6.02 -7.71 11.30
C SER A 31 4.69 -8.20 10.72
N PRO A 32 3.53 -7.75 11.23
CA PRO A 32 2.24 -8.16 10.70
C PRO A 32 2.13 -7.75 9.23
N ASP A 33 1.71 -8.70 8.38
CA ASP A 33 1.47 -8.44 6.96
C ASP A 33 0.01 -8.01 6.80
N VAL A 34 -0.22 -6.69 6.70
CA VAL A 34 -1.56 -6.11 6.73
C VAL A 34 -1.96 -5.61 5.34
N MET A 35 -3.14 -6.02 4.87
CA MET A 35 -3.76 -5.55 3.64
C MET A 35 -5.09 -4.86 3.92
N ALA A 36 -5.45 -3.93 3.04
CA ALA A 36 -6.74 -3.25 3.07
C ALA A 36 -7.39 -3.27 1.68
N SER A 37 -8.70 -3.50 1.62
CA SER A 37 -9.48 -3.53 0.39
C SER A 37 -10.91 -3.06 0.62
N ILE A 38 -11.56 -2.60 -0.45
CA ILE A 38 -13.01 -2.36 -0.44
C ILE A 38 -13.71 -3.63 -0.96
N ASP A 39 -14.60 -4.19 -0.15
CA ASP A 39 -15.54 -5.23 -0.59
C ASP A 39 -16.85 -4.57 -1.03
N SER A 40 -17.15 -4.67 -2.33
CA SER A 40 -18.39 -4.15 -2.92
C SER A 40 -19.35 -5.28 -3.34
N SER A 41 -19.13 -6.51 -2.87
CA SER A 41 -19.95 -7.68 -3.23
C SER A 41 -21.29 -7.73 -2.50
N THR A 42 -21.39 -7.06 -1.35
CA THR A 42 -22.63 -6.96 -0.59
C THR A 42 -23.48 -5.77 -1.06
N SER A 43 -24.66 -5.57 -0.48
CA SER A 43 -25.52 -4.43 -0.80
C SER A 43 -24.93 -3.08 -0.39
N ARG A 44 -23.85 -3.07 0.40
CA ARG A 44 -23.09 -1.88 0.79
C ARG A 44 -21.59 -2.13 0.64
N SER A 45 -20.84 -1.09 0.29
CA SER A 45 -19.38 -1.18 0.29
C SER A 45 -18.87 -1.27 1.73
N GLU A 46 -17.92 -2.16 1.98
CA GLU A 46 -17.24 -2.30 3.26
C GLU A 46 -15.74 -2.13 3.09
N LEU A 47 -15.10 -1.39 4.01
CA LEU A 47 -13.66 -1.37 4.14
C LEU A 47 -13.23 -2.57 4.97
N VAL A 48 -12.43 -3.45 4.37
CA VAL A 48 -11.85 -4.64 5.02
C VAL A 48 -10.38 -4.39 5.28
N ILE A 49 -9.94 -4.62 6.51
CA ILE A 49 -8.52 -4.60 6.91
C ILE A 49 -8.20 -5.97 7.51
N ALA A 50 -7.20 -6.66 6.95
CA ALA A 50 -6.82 -8.00 7.37
C ALA A 50 -5.30 -8.10 7.57
N ASP A 51 -4.91 -8.71 8.69
CA ASP A 51 -3.56 -9.25 8.86
C ASP A 51 -3.53 -10.64 8.22
N VAL A 52 -2.93 -10.74 7.02
CA VAL A 52 -2.88 -11.96 6.22
C VAL A 52 -1.88 -12.97 6.75
N SER A 53 -1.05 -12.59 7.72
CA SER A 53 -0.13 -13.50 8.41
C SER A 53 -0.81 -14.30 9.54
N ARG A 54 -2.05 -13.96 9.89
CA ARG A 54 -2.78 -14.56 11.01
C ARG A 54 -4.19 -15.00 10.61
N GLU A 55 -4.61 -16.12 11.18
CA GLU A 55 -5.97 -16.59 10.99
C GLU A 55 -6.97 -15.72 11.77
N ASN A 56 -8.10 -15.41 11.14
CA ASN A 56 -9.21 -14.71 11.77
C ASN A 56 -8.84 -13.33 12.37
N ALA A 57 -7.78 -12.70 11.85
CA ALA A 57 -7.28 -11.40 12.26
C ALA A 57 -7.66 -10.32 11.23
N TRP A 58 -8.96 -10.06 11.12
CA TRP A 58 -9.50 -9.08 10.19
C TRP A 58 -10.68 -8.34 10.81
N LEU A 59 -10.97 -7.16 10.26
CA LEU A 59 -12.15 -6.36 10.59
C LEU A 59 -12.75 -5.79 9.32
N SER A 60 -14.07 -5.62 9.31
CA SER A 60 -14.77 -4.83 8.30
C SER A 60 -15.58 -3.71 8.95
N VAL A 61 -15.72 -2.61 8.22
CA VAL A 61 -16.55 -1.47 8.60
C VAL A 61 -17.31 -0.97 7.37
N ASP A 62 -18.55 -0.54 7.55
CA ASP A 62 -19.35 0.08 6.49
C ASP A 62 -18.62 1.34 5.97
N GLU A 63 -18.63 1.55 4.65
CA GLU A 63 -17.97 2.71 4.02
C GLU A 63 -18.40 4.04 4.65
N THR A 64 -19.67 4.16 5.07
CA THR A 64 -20.19 5.39 5.68
C THR A 64 -19.67 5.64 7.11
N ASP A 65 -19.21 4.59 7.78
CA ASP A 65 -18.61 4.65 9.12
C ASP A 65 -17.07 4.75 9.05
N ALA A 66 -16.48 4.53 7.88
CA ALA A 66 -15.04 4.66 7.67
C ALA A 66 -14.60 6.14 7.78
N THR A 67 -13.47 6.37 8.44
CA THR A 67 -12.93 7.74 8.56
C THR A 67 -12.45 8.24 7.21
N VAL A 68 -13.06 9.32 6.73
CA VAL A 68 -12.66 10.01 5.50
C VAL A 68 -11.56 11.01 5.79
N LEU A 69 -10.46 10.94 5.05
CA LEU A 69 -9.44 11.99 4.99
C LEU A 69 -9.93 13.12 4.09
N LYS A 70 -10.58 14.12 4.68
CA LYS A 70 -11.21 15.22 3.95
C LYS A 70 -10.25 16.00 3.07
N GLU A 71 -8.97 16.03 3.41
CA GLU A 71 -7.92 16.68 2.60
C GLU A 71 -7.65 15.99 1.25
N TRP A 72 -8.15 14.75 1.04
CA TRP A 72 -7.91 13.96 -0.17
C TRP A 72 -9.14 13.87 -1.09
N CYS A 73 -10.27 14.45 -0.68
CA CYS A 73 -11.49 14.57 -1.49
C CYS A 73 -11.44 15.80 -2.40
#